data_AF-A0A9D4W1Y6-F1
#
_entry.id   AF-A0A9D4W1Y6-F1
#
_cell.length_a   1.000
_cell.length_b   1.000
_cell.length_c   1.000
_cell.angle_alpha   90.00
_cell.angle_beta   90.00
_cell.angle_gamma   90.00
#
_symmetry.space_group_name_H-M   'P 1'
#
loop_
_entity.id
_entity.type
_entity.pdbx_description
1 polymer ?
#
loop_
_entity_poly.entity_id
_entity_poly.type
_entity_poly.pdbx_seq_one_letter_code
_entity_poly.pdbx_strand_id
1 'polypeptide(L)'
;MSSPIATTLSSPPYDRLKAVREFDETKAGVKGLIDSGIKTIPSFFIQPPEILSDLAPGSGPEPEIPTIDLSTLHDSRATVVDQIRSAASTVGFFQVINHGASPDLLRSVVAAMKAFHELPAEVRAQVYRREAQTGVSYISNVDLFTSKAASWRDTLQIRTGPIPVEEKEIPEVCRKEVMEWDREVGRVADILLGLLSEGLGLGEERFKELGFSQGRVMAAHYYPFCPQPNLTVGLNSHADPGALTILLQDHISGLQVRTQHGWIHVKPLEGALVINIGDLLQIISNEEYKSADHRVLANSSNEPRVSVAFFLIPGDREKLFGPLPELTSAEKPALYREFTLNEFMTRFFKKELDGKSLTNFFRQ
;
A
#
# COMPACT_ATOMS: atom_id res chain seq x y z
N MET A 1 54.97 -39.28 7.00
CA MET A 1 54.46 -37.94 7.34
C MET A 1 53.07 -37.83 6.73
N SER A 2 52.03 -37.96 7.55
CA SER A 2 50.64 -37.96 7.10
C SER A 2 50.09 -36.55 7.28
N SER A 3 49.68 -35.91 6.19
CA SER A 3 49.06 -34.58 6.20
C SER A 3 47.65 -34.66 6.82
N PRO A 4 47.24 -33.70 7.66
CA PRO A 4 45.91 -33.70 8.23
C PRO A 4 44.90 -33.17 7.20
N ILE A 5 43.80 -33.91 7.03
CA ILE A 5 42.63 -33.50 6.25
C ILE A 5 41.92 -32.39 7.05
N ALA A 6 41.93 -31.16 6.53
CA ALA A 6 41.16 -30.07 7.07
C ALA A 6 39.66 -30.38 6.95
N THR A 7 39.02 -30.64 8.08
CA THR A 7 37.57 -30.81 8.17
C THR A 7 36.94 -29.43 7.99
N THR A 8 36.44 -29.14 6.79
CA THR A 8 35.58 -27.98 6.57
C THR A 8 34.28 -28.21 7.33
N LEU A 9 34.13 -27.57 8.49
CA LEU A 9 32.86 -27.47 9.20
C LEU A 9 31.89 -26.70 8.30
N SER A 10 31.02 -27.41 7.58
CA SER A 10 29.90 -26.78 6.89
C SER A 10 29.00 -26.17 7.94
N SER A 11 28.81 -24.85 7.91
CA SER A 11 27.77 -24.18 8.69
C SER A 11 26.43 -24.89 8.47
N PRO A 12 25.62 -25.09 9.52
CA PRO A 12 24.32 -25.70 9.37
C PRO A 12 23.47 -24.92 8.35
N PRO A 13 22.62 -25.60 7.57
CA PRO A 13 21.77 -24.94 6.59
C PRO A 13 20.89 -23.88 7.27
N TYR A 14 20.76 -22.73 6.63
CA TYR A 14 19.97 -21.60 7.14
C TYR A 14 18.49 -22.00 7.31
N ASP A 15 18.00 -21.96 8.54
CA ASP A 15 16.59 -22.17 8.86
C ASP A 15 15.83 -20.83 8.85
N ARG A 16 15.24 -20.51 7.69
CA ARG A 16 14.44 -19.28 7.51
C ARG A 16 13.30 -19.21 8.52
N LEU A 17 12.60 -20.33 8.75
CA LEU A 17 11.40 -20.34 9.58
C LEU A 17 11.74 -20.04 11.04
N LYS A 18 12.84 -20.61 11.54
CA LYS A 18 13.36 -20.29 12.86
C LYS A 18 13.75 -18.81 12.97
N ALA A 19 14.54 -18.30 12.03
CA ALA A 19 14.97 -16.89 12.05
C ALA A 19 13.80 -15.90 12.00
N VAL A 20 12.77 -16.20 11.21
CA VAL A 20 11.55 -15.39 11.13
C VAL A 20 10.75 -15.44 12.43
N ARG A 21 10.62 -16.61 13.08
CA ARG A 21 9.95 -16.74 14.38
C ARG A 21 10.67 -15.93 15.46
N GLU A 22 11.98 -16.07 15.54
CA GLU A 22 12.80 -15.33 16.52
C GLU A 22 12.64 -13.82 16.31
N PHE A 23 12.63 -13.34 15.07
CA PHE A 23 12.36 -11.94 14.74
C PHE A 23 10.96 -11.48 15.15
N ASP A 24 9.92 -12.24 14.79
CA ASP A 24 8.51 -11.91 15.07
C ASP A 24 8.22 -11.91 16.59
N GLU A 25 8.83 -12.84 17.34
CA GLU A 25 8.70 -12.96 18.79
C GLU A 25 9.25 -11.75 19.55
N THR A 26 10.22 -11.02 18.97
CA THR A 26 10.71 -9.76 19.57
C THR A 26 9.64 -8.68 19.62
N LYS A 27 8.67 -8.70 18.69
CA LYS A 27 7.66 -7.65 18.47
C LYS A 27 8.24 -6.23 18.25
N ALA A 28 9.55 -6.13 18.09
CA ALA A 28 10.25 -4.85 17.97
C ALA A 28 10.23 -4.32 16.53
N GLY A 29 10.13 -5.23 15.57
CA GLY A 29 10.11 -4.96 14.14
C GLY A 29 11.48 -4.60 13.56
N VAL A 30 11.47 -4.13 12.32
CA VAL A 30 12.68 -3.70 11.58
C VAL A 30 13.38 -2.55 12.31
N LYS A 31 12.62 -1.63 12.90
CA LYS A 31 13.17 -0.57 13.74
C LYS A 31 13.96 -1.13 14.93
N GLY A 32 13.47 -2.19 15.58
CA GLY A 32 14.20 -2.87 16.65
C GLY A 32 15.55 -3.45 16.21
N LEU A 33 15.63 -3.95 14.97
CA LEU A 33 16.91 -4.40 14.40
C LEU A 33 17.89 -3.22 14.24
N ILE A 34 17.43 -2.08 13.74
CA ILE A 34 18.26 -0.88 13.61
C ILE A 34 18.72 -0.36 14.97
N ASP A 35 17.84 -0.34 15.97
CA ASP A 35 18.16 0.08 17.33
C ASP A 35 19.22 -0.85 17.99
N SER A 36 19.29 -2.12 17.57
CA SER A 36 20.36 -3.04 18.00
C SER A 36 21.72 -2.83 17.32
N GLY A 37 21.80 -1.92 16.34
CA GLY A 37 23.05 -1.51 15.71
C GLY A 37 23.54 -2.44 14.59
N ILE A 38 22.66 -3.23 13.97
CA ILE A 38 23.02 -4.15 12.89
C ILE A 38 23.77 -3.43 11.76
N LYS A 39 24.73 -4.15 11.15
CA LYS A 39 25.47 -3.69 9.97
C LYS A 39 25.11 -4.47 8.70
N THR A 40 24.47 -5.61 8.87
CA THR A 40 24.01 -6.47 7.79
C THR A 40 22.56 -6.86 8.04
N ILE A 41 21.75 -6.89 6.99
CA ILE A 41 20.36 -7.30 7.11
C ILE A 41 20.26 -8.83 7.29
N PRO A 42 19.31 -9.35 8.09
CA PRO A 42 19.07 -10.79 8.16
C PRO A 42 18.73 -11.40 6.80
N SER A 43 19.16 -12.64 6.55
CA SER A 43 19.02 -13.28 5.24
C SER A 43 17.58 -13.40 4.74
N PHE A 44 16.58 -13.44 5.63
CA PHE A 44 15.17 -13.47 5.23
C PHE A 44 14.63 -12.13 4.70
N PHE A 45 15.39 -11.03 4.79
CA PHE A 45 15.10 -9.76 4.09
C PHE A 45 15.79 -9.65 2.73
N ILE A 46 16.74 -10.54 2.42
CA ILE A 46 17.47 -10.50 1.16
C ILE A 46 16.54 -10.97 0.04
N GLN A 47 16.30 -10.10 -0.93
CA GLN A 47 15.38 -10.37 -2.03
C GLN A 47 16.01 -11.35 -3.04
N PRO A 48 15.19 -12.16 -3.72
CA PRO A 48 15.65 -13.06 -4.77
C PRO A 48 16.39 -12.31 -5.90
N PRO A 49 17.36 -12.94 -6.59
CA PRO A 49 18.13 -12.32 -7.66
C PRO A 49 17.29 -11.68 -8.77
N GLU A 50 16.11 -12.24 -9.06
CA GLU A 50 15.20 -11.73 -10.08
C GLU A 50 14.58 -10.38 -9.70
N ILE A 51 14.38 -10.13 -8.40
CA ILE A 51 13.92 -8.83 -7.90
C ILE A 51 15.10 -7.86 -7.87
N LEU A 52 16.28 -8.31 -7.41
CA LEU A 52 17.46 -7.46 -7.30
C LEU A 52 17.95 -6.93 -8.65
N SER A 53 17.87 -7.74 -9.72
CA SER A 53 18.23 -7.29 -11.07
C SER A 53 17.30 -6.20 -11.62
N ASP A 54 16.03 -6.20 -11.18
CA ASP A 54 15.00 -5.23 -11.55
C ASP A 54 15.04 -3.94 -10.69
N LEU A 55 15.92 -3.87 -9.67
CA LEU A 55 16.17 -2.66 -8.88
C LEU A 55 17.18 -1.70 -9.52
N ALA A 56 17.82 -2.09 -10.62
CA ALA A 56 18.79 -1.25 -11.30
C ALA A 56 18.14 0.06 -11.81
N PRO A 57 18.80 1.22 -11.63
CA PRO A 57 18.25 2.50 -12.07
C PRO A 57 18.12 2.53 -13.60
N GLY A 58 16.95 2.98 -14.08
CA GLY A 58 16.74 3.27 -15.49
C GLY A 58 17.60 4.46 -15.94
N SER A 59 18.02 4.47 -17.20
CA SER A 59 18.72 5.62 -17.81
C SER A 59 17.76 6.39 -18.71
N GLY A 60 17.32 7.57 -18.26
CA GLY A 60 16.48 8.46 -19.04
C GLY A 60 15.77 9.51 -18.19
N PRO A 61 15.20 10.57 -18.80
CA PRO A 61 14.25 11.44 -18.11
C PRO A 61 13.03 10.60 -17.70
N GLU A 62 12.77 10.56 -16.39
CA GLU A 62 11.67 9.75 -15.87
C GLU A 62 10.33 10.43 -16.14
N PRO A 63 9.38 9.74 -16.81
CA PRO A 63 7.99 10.20 -16.85
C PRO A 63 7.46 10.33 -15.42
N GLU A 64 6.68 11.38 -15.16
CA GLU A 64 6.01 11.58 -13.88
C GLU A 64 4.54 11.20 -13.97
N ILE A 65 3.95 10.77 -12.85
CA ILE A 65 2.51 10.58 -12.77
C ILE A 65 1.79 11.94 -12.85
N PRO A 66 0.59 12.00 -13.44
CA PRO A 66 -0.17 13.26 -13.54
C PRO A 66 -0.42 13.88 -12.16
N THR A 67 -0.38 15.22 -12.09
CA THR A 67 -0.83 15.98 -10.91
C THR A 67 -2.10 16.74 -11.26
N ILE A 68 -3.13 16.59 -10.44
CA ILE A 68 -4.47 17.12 -10.68
C ILE A 68 -4.81 18.12 -9.59
N ASP A 69 -5.19 19.33 -10.01
CA ASP A 69 -5.55 20.42 -9.11
C ASP A 69 -7.05 20.42 -8.84
N LEU A 70 -7.45 20.20 -7.58
CA LEU A 70 -8.87 20.17 -7.19
C LEU A 70 -9.43 21.56 -6.86
N SER A 71 -8.63 22.63 -6.87
CA SER A 71 -9.12 23.99 -6.64
C SER A 71 -10.08 24.46 -7.73
N THR A 72 -9.93 23.98 -8.96
CA THR A 72 -10.77 24.34 -10.11
C THR A 72 -12.02 23.48 -10.25
N LEU A 73 -12.30 22.61 -9.26
CA LEU A 73 -13.40 21.64 -9.36
C LEU A 73 -14.77 22.31 -9.55
N HIS A 74 -14.99 23.45 -8.90
CA HIS A 74 -16.23 24.21 -9.01
C HIS A 74 -16.38 24.91 -10.36
N ASP A 75 -15.28 25.38 -10.94
CA ASP A 75 -15.30 26.17 -12.18
C ASP A 75 -15.21 25.30 -13.44
N SER A 76 -14.60 24.11 -13.33
CA SER A 76 -14.25 23.28 -14.48
C SER A 76 -14.30 21.78 -14.16
N ARG A 77 -15.40 21.33 -13.53
CA ARG A 77 -15.60 19.91 -13.16
C ARG A 77 -15.31 18.93 -14.29
N ALA A 78 -15.84 19.19 -15.49
CA ALA A 78 -15.64 18.32 -16.66
C ALA A 78 -14.15 18.12 -16.99
N THR A 79 -13.34 19.17 -16.90
CA THR A 79 -11.89 19.09 -17.13
C THR A 79 -11.20 18.23 -16.06
N VAL A 80 -11.58 18.41 -14.79
CA VAL A 80 -11.03 17.60 -13.70
C VAL A 80 -11.42 16.12 -13.85
N VAL A 81 -12.67 15.84 -14.21
CA VAL A 81 -13.16 14.48 -14.52
C VAL A 81 -12.35 13.86 -15.66
N ASP A 82 -12.10 14.61 -16.74
CA ASP A 82 -11.30 14.14 -17.87
C ASP A 82 -9.84 13.83 -17.49
N GLN A 83 -9.22 14.67 -16.66
CA GLN A 83 -7.87 14.44 -16.14
C GLN A 83 -7.80 13.18 -15.27
N ILE A 84 -8.76 13.02 -14.34
CA ILE A 84 -8.84 11.84 -13.46
C ILE A 84 -9.07 10.58 -14.29
N ARG A 85 -10.03 10.61 -15.22
CA ARG A 85 -10.29 9.50 -16.15
C ARG A 85 -9.03 9.11 -16.90
N SER A 86 -8.35 10.08 -17.51
CA SER A 86 -7.12 9.83 -18.29
C SER A 86 -6.03 9.19 -17.42
N ALA A 87 -5.79 9.73 -16.22
CA ALA A 87 -4.78 9.18 -15.31
C ALA A 87 -5.13 7.77 -14.83
N ALA A 88 -6.40 7.54 -14.46
CA ALA A 88 -6.89 6.24 -13.99
C ALA A 88 -6.90 5.17 -15.10
N SER A 89 -7.16 5.54 -16.35
CA SER A 89 -7.20 4.63 -17.50
C SER A 89 -5.82 4.30 -18.10
N THR A 90 -4.80 5.13 -17.84
CA THR A 90 -3.46 4.94 -18.42
C THR A 90 -2.50 4.33 -17.41
N VAL A 91 -2.15 5.07 -16.36
CA VAL A 91 -1.19 4.65 -15.34
C VAL A 91 -1.89 4.02 -14.14
N GLY A 92 -3.11 4.46 -13.82
CA GLY A 92 -3.79 4.06 -12.58
C GLY A 92 -3.26 4.77 -11.34
N PHE A 93 -2.38 5.76 -11.52
CA PHE A 93 -1.77 6.58 -10.46
C PHE A 93 -1.80 8.05 -10.85
N PHE A 94 -2.05 8.92 -9.87
CA PHE A 94 -1.93 10.37 -10.00
C PHE A 94 -1.72 11.03 -8.64
N GLN A 95 -1.26 12.27 -8.63
CA GLN A 95 -1.24 13.11 -7.44
C GLN A 95 -2.43 14.08 -7.48
N VAL A 96 -2.97 14.41 -6.31
CA VAL A 96 -3.94 15.50 -6.16
C VAL A 96 -3.38 16.57 -5.24
N ILE A 97 -3.58 17.83 -5.63
CA ILE A 97 -3.26 19.02 -4.84
C ILE A 97 -4.52 19.85 -4.62
N ASN A 98 -4.47 20.77 -3.66
CA ASN A 98 -5.61 21.63 -3.31
C ASN A 98 -6.89 20.84 -3.00
N HIS A 99 -6.75 19.63 -2.44
CA HIS A 99 -7.85 18.73 -2.06
C HIS A 99 -8.59 19.16 -0.78
N GLY A 100 -8.21 20.31 -0.20
CA GLY A 100 -8.86 20.95 0.94
C GLY A 100 -8.43 20.46 2.32
N ALA A 101 -7.57 19.44 2.42
CA ALA A 101 -7.03 19.05 3.73
C ALA A 101 -5.91 20.03 4.14
N SER A 102 -5.87 20.40 5.43
CA SER A 102 -4.91 21.37 5.94
C SER A 102 -3.46 20.85 5.82
N PRO A 103 -2.51 21.64 5.29
CA PRO A 103 -1.09 21.27 5.29
C PRO A 103 -0.53 20.99 6.69
N ASP A 104 -1.04 21.67 7.73
CA ASP A 104 -0.64 21.41 9.12
C ASP A 104 -1.09 20.02 9.58
N LEU A 105 -2.29 19.59 9.19
CA LEU A 105 -2.79 18.25 9.49
C LEU A 105 -1.95 17.19 8.77
N LEU A 106 -1.62 17.39 7.49
CA LEU A 106 -0.80 16.42 6.76
C LEU A 106 0.58 16.24 7.42
N ARG A 107 1.22 17.36 7.82
CA ARG A 107 2.50 17.32 8.55
C ARG A 107 2.35 16.65 9.92
N SER A 108 1.30 16.96 10.68
CA SER A 108 1.09 16.38 12.01
C SER A 108 0.83 14.88 11.94
N VAL A 109 0.08 14.39 10.95
CA VAL A 109 -0.16 12.95 10.72
C VAL A 109 1.15 12.22 10.46
N VAL A 110 1.98 12.72 9.53
CA VAL A 110 3.29 12.11 9.25
C VAL A 110 4.17 12.11 10.51
N ALA A 111 4.23 13.22 11.24
CA ALA A 111 5.00 13.34 12.47
C ALA A 111 4.49 12.39 13.57
N ALA A 112 3.19 12.25 13.74
CA ALA A 112 2.58 11.36 14.73
C ALA A 112 2.81 9.89 14.41
N MET A 113 2.74 9.50 13.12
CA MET A 113 3.10 8.14 12.70
C MET A 113 4.59 7.87 12.93
N LYS A 114 5.47 8.82 12.59
CA LYS A 114 6.90 8.72 12.93
C LYS A 114 7.09 8.55 14.44
N ALA A 115 6.44 9.39 15.26
CA ALA A 115 6.54 9.34 16.71
C ALA A 115 6.10 7.99 17.29
N PHE A 116 5.01 7.40 16.78
CA PHE A 116 4.59 6.05 17.17
C PHE A 116 5.70 5.01 16.92
N HIS A 117 6.27 5.01 15.71
CA HIS A 117 7.33 4.06 15.34
C HIS A 117 8.67 4.33 16.05
N GLU A 118 8.84 5.48 16.69
CA GLU A 118 10.01 5.82 17.53
C GLU A 118 9.79 5.57 19.02
N LEU A 119 8.58 5.17 19.46
CA LEU A 119 8.32 4.76 20.85
C LEU A 119 9.19 3.56 21.26
N PRO A 120 9.47 3.34 22.56
CA PRO A 120 10.13 2.12 23.02
C PRO A 120 9.43 0.85 22.50
N ALA A 121 10.20 -0.18 22.17
CA ALA A 121 9.69 -1.40 21.57
C ALA A 121 8.60 -2.05 22.44
N GLU A 122 8.73 -1.98 23.77
CA GLU A 122 7.77 -2.50 24.75
C GLU A 122 6.42 -1.80 24.66
N VAL A 123 6.40 -0.51 24.29
CA VAL A 123 5.16 0.26 24.11
C VAL A 123 4.50 -0.12 22.78
N ARG A 124 5.28 -0.18 21.69
CA ARG A 124 4.76 -0.61 20.37
C ARG A 124 4.23 -2.06 20.41
N ALA A 125 4.88 -2.93 21.19
CA ALA A 125 4.51 -4.33 21.35
C ALA A 125 3.11 -4.54 21.96
N GLN A 126 2.53 -3.55 22.66
CA GLN A 126 1.19 -3.64 23.27
C GLN A 126 0.07 -3.77 22.23
N VAL A 127 0.30 -3.22 21.02
CA VAL A 127 -0.62 -3.34 19.89
C VAL A 127 -0.12 -4.31 18.83
N TYR A 128 0.91 -5.12 19.13
CA TYR A 128 1.45 -6.08 18.18
C TYR A 128 0.49 -7.25 17.93
N ARG A 129 -0.01 -7.40 16.71
CA ARG A 129 -1.01 -8.43 16.34
C ARG A 129 -0.90 -8.79 14.87
N ARG A 130 -0.58 -10.04 14.53
CA ARG A 130 -0.55 -10.50 13.12
C ARG A 130 -1.94 -10.70 12.52
N GLU A 131 -2.89 -11.10 13.35
CA GLU A 131 -4.29 -11.29 12.94
C GLU A 131 -5.16 -10.26 13.65
N ALA A 132 -5.66 -9.27 12.91
CA ALA A 132 -6.62 -8.29 13.41
C ALA A 132 -7.67 -8.01 12.32
N GLN A 133 -8.88 -8.52 12.53
CA GLN A 133 -10.04 -8.23 11.67
C GLN A 133 -10.65 -6.86 11.99
N THR A 134 -10.36 -6.30 13.16
CA THR A 134 -10.84 -5.00 13.67
C THR A 134 -9.76 -4.30 14.49
N GLY A 135 -9.94 -3.01 14.75
CA GLY A 135 -9.13 -2.24 15.68
C GLY A 135 -7.73 -1.89 15.16
N VAL A 136 -6.76 -1.94 16.06
CA VAL A 136 -5.36 -1.56 15.83
C VAL A 136 -4.43 -2.77 15.85
N SER A 137 -3.48 -2.80 14.92
CA SER A 137 -2.37 -3.75 14.91
C SER A 137 -1.05 -3.10 14.49
N TYR A 138 0.03 -3.49 15.15
CA TYR A 138 1.40 -3.19 14.73
C TYR A 138 2.09 -4.48 14.32
N ILE A 139 2.72 -4.50 13.15
CA ILE A 139 3.40 -5.67 12.59
C ILE A 139 4.55 -5.30 11.68
N SER A 140 5.46 -6.26 11.48
CA SER A 140 6.39 -6.25 10.34
C SER A 140 5.92 -7.29 9.32
N ASN A 141 5.46 -6.83 8.16
CA ASN A 141 5.00 -7.66 7.03
C ASN A 141 3.79 -8.57 7.34
N VAL A 142 2.71 -8.42 6.56
CA VAL A 142 1.53 -9.32 6.67
C VAL A 142 1.91 -10.75 6.26
N ASP A 143 2.71 -10.85 5.20
CA ASP A 143 3.21 -12.05 4.52
C ASP A 143 4.54 -12.59 5.08
N LEU A 144 4.96 -12.18 6.27
CA LEU A 144 6.29 -12.52 6.83
C LEU A 144 6.65 -14.03 6.76
N PHE A 145 5.68 -14.90 7.03
CA PHE A 145 5.87 -16.35 7.08
C PHE A 145 5.70 -17.07 5.74
N THR A 146 5.08 -16.42 4.74
CA THR A 146 4.71 -17.03 3.45
C THR A 146 5.54 -16.49 2.29
N SER A 147 5.99 -15.24 2.39
CA SER A 147 6.87 -14.60 1.42
C SER A 147 8.23 -15.30 1.32
N LYS A 148 8.87 -15.23 0.14
CA LYS A 148 10.25 -15.70 -0.04
C LYS A 148 11.23 -14.83 0.76
N ALA A 149 11.03 -13.52 0.71
CA ALA A 149 11.79 -12.53 1.44
C ALA A 149 10.86 -11.43 1.98
N ALA A 150 11.10 -11.03 3.23
CA ALA A 150 10.37 -9.96 3.89
C ALA A 150 10.79 -8.58 3.36
N SER A 151 9.89 -7.60 3.46
CA SER A 151 10.20 -6.21 3.13
C SER A 151 10.76 -5.45 4.34
N TRP A 152 11.67 -4.51 4.10
CA TRP A 152 12.33 -3.67 5.11
C TRP A 152 11.42 -2.54 5.62
N ARG A 153 10.36 -2.92 6.34
CA ARG A 153 9.38 -1.98 6.91
C ARG A 153 8.67 -2.52 8.16
N ASP A 154 8.16 -1.57 8.93
CA ASP A 154 7.15 -1.80 9.96
C ASP A 154 5.84 -1.11 9.59
N THR A 155 4.71 -1.54 10.16
CA THR A 155 3.38 -1.01 9.83
C THR A 155 2.48 -0.95 11.05
N LEU A 156 1.93 0.22 11.31
CA LEU A 156 0.75 0.41 12.16
C LEU A 156 -0.48 0.40 11.26
N GLN A 157 -1.37 -0.57 11.46
CA GLN A 157 -2.64 -0.69 10.75
C GLN A 157 -3.80 -0.36 11.69
N ILE A 158 -4.75 0.44 11.20
CA ILE A 158 -5.96 0.82 11.93
C ILE A 158 -7.14 0.66 10.99
N ARG A 159 -8.10 -0.18 11.37
CA ARG A 159 -9.36 -0.34 10.63
C ARG A 159 -10.37 0.66 11.17
N THR A 160 -10.75 1.63 10.35
CA THR A 160 -11.67 2.72 10.74
C THR A 160 -13.10 2.50 10.23
N GLY A 161 -13.31 1.52 9.35
CA GLY A 161 -14.63 1.10 8.88
C GLY A 161 -14.63 -0.34 8.35
N PRO A 162 -15.82 -0.97 8.21
CA PRO A 162 -17.15 -0.40 8.46
C PRO A 162 -17.49 -0.32 9.95
N ILE A 163 -16.80 -1.09 10.80
CA ILE A 163 -16.89 -0.98 12.25
C ILE A 163 -15.78 0.01 12.69
N PRO A 164 -16.14 1.17 13.28
CA PRO A 164 -15.14 2.11 13.77
C PRO A 164 -14.28 1.50 14.86
N VAL A 165 -12.99 1.81 14.85
CA VAL A 165 -12.08 1.51 15.95
C VAL A 165 -12.49 2.28 17.20
N GLU A 166 -12.41 1.65 18.38
CA GLU A 166 -12.61 2.37 19.64
C GLU A 166 -11.44 3.34 19.86
N GLU A 167 -11.73 4.61 20.12
CA GLU A 167 -10.72 5.68 20.24
C GLU A 167 -9.58 5.35 21.22
N LYS A 168 -9.92 4.69 22.34
CA LYS A 168 -8.95 4.25 23.37
C LYS A 168 -7.97 3.17 22.88
N GLU A 169 -8.31 2.43 21.81
CA GLU A 169 -7.42 1.43 21.21
C GLU A 169 -6.35 2.07 20.34
N ILE A 170 -6.60 3.29 19.84
CA ILE A 170 -5.60 4.04 19.07
C ILE A 170 -4.50 4.52 20.04
N PRO A 171 -3.21 4.27 19.73
CA PRO A 171 -2.09 4.73 20.54
C PRO A 171 -2.18 6.23 20.81
N GLU A 172 -2.02 6.62 22.07
CA GLU A 172 -2.22 8.00 22.52
C GLU A 172 -1.37 9.02 21.74
N VAL A 173 -0.13 8.64 21.39
CA VAL A 173 0.83 9.45 20.64
C VAL A 173 0.33 9.93 19.27
N CYS A 174 -0.64 9.22 18.67
CA CYS A 174 -1.14 9.53 17.34
C CYS A 174 -2.67 9.54 17.23
N ARG A 175 -3.39 9.36 18.35
CA ARG A 175 -4.85 9.21 18.38
C ARG A 175 -5.58 10.37 17.71
N LYS A 176 -5.23 11.60 18.09
CA LYS A 176 -5.87 12.80 17.58
C LYS A 176 -5.72 12.90 16.05
N GLU A 177 -4.48 12.74 15.57
CA GLU A 177 -4.14 12.85 14.16
C GLU A 177 -4.81 11.75 13.34
N VAL A 178 -4.89 10.51 13.85
CA VAL A 178 -5.61 9.41 13.18
C VAL A 178 -7.09 9.75 13.01
N MET A 179 -7.74 10.26 14.07
CA MET A 179 -9.17 10.57 14.02
C MET A 179 -9.48 11.76 13.12
N GLU A 180 -8.65 12.81 13.17
CA GLU A 180 -8.80 13.96 12.26
C GLU A 180 -8.52 13.55 10.81
N TRP A 181 -7.53 12.70 10.59
CA TRP A 181 -7.16 12.23 9.26
C TRP A 181 -8.20 11.29 8.65
N ASP A 182 -8.78 10.35 9.41
CA ASP A 182 -9.87 9.48 8.90
C ASP A 182 -11.07 10.32 8.41
N ARG A 183 -11.40 11.40 9.11
CA ARG A 183 -12.47 12.32 8.70
C ARG A 183 -12.16 13.03 7.39
N GLU A 184 -10.95 13.59 7.26
CA GLU A 184 -10.54 14.27 6.02
C GLU A 184 -10.40 13.30 4.85
N VAL A 185 -9.88 12.09 5.09
CA VAL A 185 -9.83 11.04 4.07
C VAL A 185 -11.23 10.65 3.61
N GLY A 186 -12.22 10.54 4.51
CA GLY A 186 -13.61 10.29 4.13
C GLY A 186 -14.14 11.35 3.16
N ARG A 187 -13.91 12.63 3.46
CA ARG A 187 -14.31 13.74 2.58
C ARG A 187 -13.61 13.70 1.21
N VAL A 188 -12.29 13.50 1.20
CA VAL A 188 -11.51 13.43 -0.04
C VAL A 188 -11.89 12.20 -0.86
N ALA A 189 -12.14 11.06 -0.20
CA ALA A 189 -12.60 9.83 -0.83
C ALA A 189 -13.92 10.03 -1.56
N ASP A 190 -14.91 10.66 -0.93
CA ASP A 190 -16.23 10.90 -1.55
C ASP A 190 -16.09 11.77 -2.82
N ILE A 191 -15.24 12.80 -2.79
CA ILE A 191 -14.95 13.64 -3.97
C ILE A 191 -14.31 12.79 -5.08
N LEU A 192 -13.24 12.05 -4.77
CA LEU A 192 -12.49 11.30 -5.78
C LEU A 192 -13.32 10.16 -6.38
N LEU A 193 -14.10 9.46 -5.56
CA LEU A 193 -15.00 8.40 -6.01
C LEU A 193 -16.10 8.95 -6.93
N GLY A 194 -16.66 10.13 -6.61
CA GLY A 194 -17.61 10.80 -7.49
C GLY A 194 -17.02 11.13 -8.87
N LEU A 195 -15.82 11.71 -8.88
CA LEU A 195 -15.12 12.07 -10.12
C LEU A 195 -14.69 10.85 -10.95
N LEU A 196 -14.24 9.78 -10.29
CA LEU A 196 -13.92 8.52 -10.96
C LEU A 196 -15.19 7.86 -11.54
N SER A 197 -16.32 7.96 -10.84
CA SER A 197 -17.61 7.46 -11.32
C SER A 197 -18.06 8.19 -12.59
N GLU A 198 -18.05 9.53 -12.56
CA GLU A 198 -18.34 10.37 -13.73
C GLU A 198 -17.37 10.13 -14.88
N GLY A 199 -16.10 9.88 -14.59
CA GLY A 199 -15.09 9.54 -15.60
C GLY A 199 -15.41 8.25 -16.37
N LEU A 200 -16.22 7.35 -15.81
CA LEU A 200 -16.73 6.17 -16.50
C LEU A 200 -18.07 6.42 -17.22
N GLY A 201 -18.57 7.66 -17.21
CA GLY A 201 -19.89 8.01 -17.75
C GLY A 201 -21.05 7.59 -16.85
N LEU A 202 -20.79 7.33 -15.57
CA LEU A 202 -21.79 6.95 -14.57
C LEU A 202 -22.28 8.18 -13.80
N GLY A 203 -23.34 8.02 -13.01
CA GLY A 203 -23.75 9.04 -12.04
C GLY A 203 -22.72 9.20 -10.90
N GLU A 204 -22.57 10.42 -10.38
CA GLU A 204 -21.61 10.77 -9.31
C GLU A 204 -21.70 9.81 -8.10
N GLU A 205 -22.92 9.47 -7.66
CA GLU A 205 -23.12 8.68 -6.44
C GLU A 205 -22.91 7.16 -6.64
N ARG A 206 -22.66 6.68 -7.87
CA ARG A 206 -22.67 5.24 -8.18
C ARG A 206 -21.68 4.44 -7.34
N PHE A 207 -20.46 4.95 -7.14
CA PHE A 207 -19.45 4.28 -6.32
C PHE A 207 -19.74 4.34 -4.81
N LYS A 208 -20.47 5.36 -4.37
CA LYS A 208 -20.95 5.47 -2.99
C LYS A 208 -22.07 4.48 -2.71
N GLU A 209 -22.99 4.26 -3.65
CA GLU A 209 -24.00 3.19 -3.59
C GLU A 209 -23.36 1.79 -3.55
N LEU A 210 -22.21 1.62 -4.21
CA LEU A 210 -21.41 0.40 -4.11
C LEU A 210 -20.72 0.24 -2.75
N GLY A 211 -20.63 1.32 -1.96
CA GLY A 211 -20.08 1.35 -0.62
C GLY A 211 -18.56 1.45 -0.58
N PHE A 212 -17.90 1.92 -1.64
CA PHE A 212 -16.43 1.89 -1.77
C PHE A 212 -15.66 2.62 -0.66
N SER A 213 -16.26 3.62 -0.01
CA SER A 213 -15.64 4.34 1.12
C SER A 213 -16.08 3.84 2.51
N GLN A 214 -16.94 2.82 2.59
CA GLN A 214 -17.46 2.31 3.87
C GLN A 214 -16.44 1.47 4.64
N GLY A 215 -15.71 0.60 3.94
CA GLY A 215 -14.57 -0.10 4.50
C GLY A 215 -13.32 0.75 4.33
N ARG A 216 -12.67 1.09 5.44
CA ARG A 216 -11.45 1.89 5.44
C ARG A 216 -10.39 1.27 6.34
N VAL A 217 -9.20 1.12 5.78
CA VAL A 217 -8.04 0.59 6.49
C VAL A 217 -6.88 1.55 6.29
N MET A 218 -6.44 2.18 7.38
CA MET A 218 -5.21 2.94 7.39
C MET A 218 -4.02 2.00 7.60
N ALA A 219 -2.95 2.18 6.84
CA ALA A 219 -1.65 1.60 7.10
C ALA A 219 -0.56 2.68 7.09
N ALA A 220 0.01 2.94 8.25
CA ALA A 220 1.15 3.82 8.43
C ALA A 220 2.43 3.01 8.39
N HIS A 221 3.08 3.04 7.24
CA HIS A 221 4.34 2.37 6.96
C HIS A 221 5.53 3.22 7.43
N TYR A 222 6.49 2.53 8.04
CA TYR A 222 7.76 3.11 8.50
C TYR A 222 8.92 2.33 7.89
N TYR A 223 9.74 3.03 7.14
CA TYR A 223 10.89 2.49 6.41
C TYR A 223 12.17 3.07 7.02
N PRO A 224 12.77 2.40 8.01
CA PRO A 224 14.01 2.87 8.60
C PRO A 224 15.16 2.80 7.60
N PHE A 225 16.27 3.48 7.93
CA PHE A 225 17.53 3.30 7.22
C PHE A 225 17.85 1.81 7.01
N CYS A 226 18.28 1.46 5.81
CA CYS A 226 18.73 0.11 5.47
C CYS A 226 20.25 0.12 5.27
N PRO A 227 21.04 -0.70 6.00
CA PRO A 227 22.49 -0.75 5.82
C PRO A 227 22.91 -1.41 4.49
N GLN A 228 22.01 -2.17 3.85
CA GLN A 228 22.25 -2.85 2.58
C GLN A 228 21.04 -2.67 1.63
N PRO A 229 20.74 -1.43 1.21
CA PRO A 229 19.49 -1.11 0.50
C PRO A 229 19.39 -1.82 -0.86
N ASN A 230 20.52 -2.18 -1.47
CA ASN A 230 20.56 -2.92 -2.74
C ASN A 230 20.29 -4.43 -2.59
N LEU A 231 20.06 -4.94 -1.38
CA LEU A 231 19.73 -6.35 -1.12
C LEU A 231 18.26 -6.55 -0.72
N THR A 232 17.49 -5.48 -0.54
CA THR A 232 16.11 -5.56 -0.08
C THR A 232 15.23 -4.47 -0.70
N VAL A 233 13.96 -4.45 -0.33
CA VAL A 233 12.99 -3.42 -0.71
C VAL A 233 12.22 -2.99 0.52
N GLY A 234 11.74 -1.75 0.54
CA GLY A 234 10.81 -1.29 1.57
C GLY A 234 9.45 -1.97 1.45
N LEU A 235 8.99 -2.23 0.23
CA LEU A 235 7.79 -3.00 -0.07
C LEU A 235 7.92 -3.69 -1.43
N ASN A 236 7.65 -5.00 -1.48
CA ASN A 236 7.61 -5.79 -2.70
C ASN A 236 6.64 -5.22 -3.74
N SER A 237 6.91 -5.53 -5.03
CA SER A 237 6.01 -5.20 -6.13
C SER A 237 4.65 -5.85 -5.94
N HIS A 238 3.59 -5.06 -5.95
CA HIS A 238 2.21 -5.52 -5.83
C HIS A 238 1.23 -4.51 -6.44
N ALA A 239 -0.01 -4.96 -6.63
CA ALA A 239 -1.15 -4.12 -6.91
C ALA A 239 -2.11 -4.17 -5.70
N ASP A 240 -2.77 -3.06 -5.41
CA ASP A 240 -3.67 -2.97 -4.26
C ASP A 240 -4.97 -3.72 -4.53
N PRO A 241 -5.51 -4.48 -3.55
CA PRO A 241 -6.74 -5.26 -3.77
C PRO A 241 -8.00 -4.38 -3.77
N GLY A 242 -7.96 -3.18 -3.19
CA GLY A 242 -9.15 -2.37 -2.93
C GLY A 242 -9.74 -1.68 -4.15
N ALA A 243 -10.65 -0.74 -3.92
CA ALA A 243 -11.18 0.13 -4.96
C ALA A 243 -10.21 1.28 -5.27
N LEU A 244 -9.77 1.97 -4.21
CA LEU A 244 -8.92 3.15 -4.31
C LEU A 244 -8.00 3.23 -3.10
N THR A 245 -6.77 3.69 -3.30
CA THR A 245 -5.84 4.01 -2.22
C THR A 245 -5.56 5.51 -2.22
N ILE A 246 -5.60 6.12 -1.03
CA ILE A 246 -5.21 7.51 -0.79
C ILE A 246 -3.95 7.49 0.08
N LEU A 247 -2.83 7.95 -0.46
CA LEU A 247 -1.52 7.87 0.17
C LEU A 247 -0.99 9.27 0.48
N LEU A 248 -0.76 9.51 1.77
CA LEU A 248 0.07 10.60 2.26
C LEU A 248 1.50 10.10 2.44
N GLN A 249 2.50 10.82 1.94
CA GLN A 249 3.92 10.47 2.13
C GLN A 249 4.72 11.69 2.60
N ASP A 250 5.84 11.43 3.26
CA ASP A 250 6.81 12.47 3.60
C ASP A 250 7.65 12.91 2.38
N HIS A 251 8.67 13.72 2.65
CA HIS A 251 9.56 14.27 1.62
C HIS A 251 10.60 13.25 1.09
N ILE A 252 10.70 12.05 1.67
CA ILE A 252 11.69 11.04 1.29
C ILE A 252 11.11 10.15 0.18
N SER A 253 11.75 10.16 -0.99
CA SER A 253 11.33 9.32 -2.12
C SER A 253 11.53 7.83 -1.81
N GLY A 254 10.81 6.98 -2.54
CA GLY A 254 10.94 5.53 -2.42
C GLY A 254 9.87 4.77 -3.19
N LEU A 255 8.68 5.36 -3.36
CA LEU A 255 7.61 4.79 -4.17
C LEU A 255 8.00 4.79 -5.66
N GLN A 256 7.85 3.63 -6.29
CA GLN A 256 7.92 3.46 -7.73
C GLN A 256 6.65 2.81 -8.25
N VAL A 257 6.17 3.26 -9.41
CA VAL A 257 5.03 2.67 -10.12
C VAL A 257 5.50 2.10 -11.45
N ARG A 258 4.94 0.95 -11.83
CA ARG A 258 5.22 0.29 -13.09
C ARG A 258 4.32 0.86 -14.17
N THR A 259 4.93 1.33 -15.25
CA THR A 259 4.25 1.84 -16.44
C THR A 259 4.64 1.01 -17.67
N GLN A 260 4.06 1.33 -18.82
CA GLN A 260 4.50 0.79 -20.12
C GLN A 260 5.97 1.12 -20.45
N HIS A 261 6.55 2.14 -19.81
CA HIS A 261 7.94 2.57 -19.98
C HIS A 261 8.88 2.00 -18.90
N GLY A 262 8.38 1.09 -18.05
CA GLY A 262 9.12 0.55 -16.91
C GLY A 262 8.76 1.23 -15.59
N TRP A 263 9.61 1.04 -14.59
CA TRP A 263 9.47 1.64 -13.26
C TRP A 263 9.80 3.13 -13.29
N ILE A 264 8.91 3.97 -12.77
CA ILE A 264 9.13 5.41 -12.60
C ILE A 264 9.05 5.79 -11.12
N HIS A 265 9.85 6.75 -10.67
CA HIS A 265 9.73 7.27 -9.31
C HIS A 265 8.52 8.19 -9.18
N VAL A 266 7.78 8.03 -8.09
CA VAL A 266 6.80 9.03 -7.67
C VAL A 266 7.52 10.05 -6.80
N LYS A 267 7.77 11.24 -7.35
CA LYS A 267 8.40 12.34 -6.61
C LYS A 267 7.43 12.88 -5.57
N PRO A 268 7.81 12.93 -4.28
CA PRO A 268 6.98 13.55 -3.26
C PRO A 268 6.76 15.04 -3.58
N LEU A 269 5.50 15.46 -3.58
CA LEU A 269 5.10 16.85 -3.71
C LEU A 269 4.50 17.31 -2.38
N GLU A 270 4.98 18.44 -1.85
CA GLU A 270 4.50 18.97 -0.57
C GLU A 270 3.00 19.26 -0.65
N GLY A 271 2.25 18.74 0.33
CA GLY A 271 0.80 18.92 0.40
C GLY A 271 0.00 18.13 -0.62
N ALA A 272 0.62 17.23 -1.39
CA ALA A 272 -0.08 16.36 -2.32
C ALA A 272 -0.45 15.00 -1.69
N LEU A 273 -1.52 14.40 -2.21
CA LEU A 273 -1.86 12.99 -1.95
C LEU A 273 -1.64 12.19 -3.23
N VAL A 274 -1.02 11.02 -3.11
CA VAL A 274 -0.92 10.06 -4.21
C VAL A 274 -2.15 9.17 -4.19
N ILE A 275 -2.81 9.04 -5.33
CA ILE A 275 -4.02 8.26 -5.53
C ILE A 275 -3.70 7.12 -6.46
N ASN A 276 -4.14 5.90 -6.13
CA ASN A 276 -4.07 4.79 -7.06
C ASN A 276 -5.31 3.90 -7.06
N ILE A 277 -5.61 3.39 -8.26
CA ILE A 277 -6.70 2.45 -8.50
C ILE A 277 -6.27 1.07 -8.03
N GLY A 278 -7.17 0.35 -7.36
CA GLY A 278 -6.94 -1.05 -6.97
C GLY A 278 -7.66 -2.05 -7.87
N ASP A 279 -7.32 -3.33 -7.69
CA ASP A 279 -7.78 -4.46 -8.48
C ASP A 279 -9.31 -4.57 -8.52
N LEU A 280 -10.00 -4.26 -7.42
CA LEU A 280 -11.45 -4.29 -7.37
C LEU A 280 -12.07 -3.28 -8.33
N LEU A 281 -11.56 -2.04 -8.35
CA LEU A 281 -12.07 -1.01 -9.25
C LEU A 281 -11.67 -1.28 -10.71
N GLN A 282 -10.51 -1.87 -10.97
CA GLN A 282 -10.16 -2.36 -12.32
C GLN A 282 -11.18 -3.39 -12.82
N ILE A 283 -11.58 -4.35 -11.97
CA ILE A 283 -12.58 -5.35 -12.34
C ILE A 283 -13.96 -4.71 -12.56
N ILE A 284 -14.41 -3.88 -11.62
CA ILE A 284 -15.75 -3.27 -11.66
C ILE A 284 -15.89 -2.32 -12.85
N SER A 285 -14.82 -1.63 -13.23
CA SER A 285 -14.78 -0.76 -14.42
C SER A 285 -14.62 -1.54 -15.73
N ASN A 286 -14.58 -2.87 -15.70
CA ASN A 286 -14.32 -3.74 -16.85
C ASN A 286 -12.99 -3.37 -17.58
N GLU A 287 -11.94 -3.10 -16.79
CA GLU A 287 -10.60 -2.64 -17.21
C GLU A 287 -10.51 -1.25 -17.85
N GLU A 288 -11.56 -0.42 -17.75
CA GLU A 288 -11.44 0.99 -18.14
C GLU A 288 -10.46 1.75 -17.25
N TYR A 289 -10.37 1.40 -15.97
CA TYR A 289 -9.32 1.86 -15.06
C TYR A 289 -8.29 0.76 -14.79
N LYS A 290 -7.04 1.18 -14.56
CA LYS A 290 -5.89 0.28 -14.42
C LYS A 290 -5.39 0.22 -13.00
N SER A 291 -5.26 -0.98 -12.45
CA SER A 291 -4.57 -1.27 -11.19
C SER A 291 -3.12 -1.58 -11.52
N ALA A 292 -2.19 -0.67 -11.18
CA ALA A 292 -0.79 -0.80 -11.54
C ALA A 292 0.05 -1.42 -10.42
N ASP A 293 1.02 -2.24 -10.84
CA ASP A 293 2.07 -2.71 -9.94
C ASP A 293 2.88 -1.51 -9.43
N HIS A 294 3.11 -1.49 -8.12
CA HIS A 294 3.94 -0.49 -7.47
C HIS A 294 4.82 -1.16 -6.39
N ARG A 295 5.95 -0.54 -6.06
CA ARG A 295 6.90 -1.02 -5.06
C ARG A 295 7.47 0.15 -4.26
N VAL A 296 8.10 -0.15 -3.12
CA VAL A 296 8.85 0.86 -2.36
C VAL A 296 10.30 0.39 -2.23
N LEU A 297 11.24 1.21 -2.66
CA LEU A 297 12.66 0.93 -2.52
C LEU A 297 13.08 0.93 -1.04
N ALA A 298 14.14 0.18 -0.71
CA ALA A 298 14.72 0.24 0.62
C ALA A 298 15.30 1.64 0.86
N ASN A 299 15.01 2.19 2.04
CA ASN A 299 15.44 3.55 2.38
C ASN A 299 16.95 3.59 2.65
N SER A 300 17.69 4.37 1.86
CA SER A 300 19.12 4.63 2.04
C SER A 300 19.41 5.92 2.82
N SER A 301 18.38 6.72 3.12
CA SER A 301 18.50 7.92 3.95
C SER A 301 18.68 7.56 5.42
N ASN A 302 19.47 8.35 6.14
CA ASN A 302 19.61 8.22 7.60
C ASN A 302 18.31 8.55 8.34
N GLU A 303 17.43 9.34 7.72
CA GLU A 303 16.09 9.62 8.25
C GLU A 303 15.10 8.56 7.80
N PRO A 304 14.21 8.07 8.67
CA PRO A 304 13.19 7.11 8.28
C PRO A 304 12.17 7.76 7.35
N ARG A 305 11.79 7.04 6.28
CA ARG A 305 10.66 7.39 5.43
C ARG A 305 9.37 6.93 6.08
N VAL A 306 8.35 7.77 6.06
CA VAL A 306 6.99 7.48 6.56
C VAL A 306 5.97 7.71 5.46
N SER A 307 5.01 6.79 5.35
CA SER A 307 3.84 6.97 4.49
C SER A 307 2.59 6.38 5.11
N VAL A 308 1.46 7.04 4.91
CA VAL A 308 0.16 6.71 5.50
C VAL A 308 -0.84 6.47 4.37
N ALA A 309 -1.09 5.19 4.09
CA ALA A 309 -2.05 4.75 3.07
C ALA A 309 -3.42 4.55 3.70
N PHE A 310 -4.49 4.97 3.02
CA PHE A 310 -5.86 4.57 3.30
C PHE A 310 -6.37 3.73 2.14
N PHE A 311 -6.69 2.47 2.42
CA PHE A 311 -7.30 1.56 1.47
C PHE A 311 -8.82 1.65 1.59
N LEU A 312 -9.47 2.02 0.49
CA LEU A 312 -10.92 2.10 0.37
C LEU A 312 -11.44 0.78 -0.23
N ILE A 313 -12.33 0.11 0.50
CA ILE A 313 -12.98 -1.12 0.10
C ILE A 313 -14.48 -1.06 0.42
N PRO A 314 -15.32 -1.86 -0.25
CA PRO A 314 -16.72 -1.99 0.15
C PRO A 314 -16.89 -2.46 1.60
N GLY A 315 -17.90 -1.94 2.29
CA GLY A 315 -18.21 -2.33 3.67
C GLY A 315 -18.89 -3.70 3.80
N ASP A 316 -19.68 -4.08 2.80
CA ASP A 316 -20.37 -5.36 2.75
C ASP A 316 -19.49 -6.44 2.09
N ARG A 317 -19.13 -7.47 2.86
CA ARG A 317 -18.27 -8.56 2.40
C ARG A 317 -19.01 -9.62 1.58
N GLU A 318 -20.32 -9.72 1.70
CA GLU A 318 -21.16 -10.72 1.04
C GLU A 318 -21.81 -10.19 -0.23
N LYS A 319 -21.80 -8.86 -0.43
CA LYS A 319 -22.21 -8.24 -1.69
C LYS A 319 -21.42 -8.80 -2.87
N LEU A 320 -22.15 -9.08 -3.96
CA LEU A 320 -21.58 -9.49 -5.23
C LEU A 320 -21.01 -8.28 -5.98
N PHE A 321 -19.81 -8.45 -6.51
CA PHE A 321 -19.11 -7.50 -7.36
C PHE A 321 -18.71 -8.16 -8.67
N GLY A 322 -18.70 -7.37 -9.73
CA GLY A 322 -18.32 -7.73 -11.09
C GLY A 322 -18.33 -6.48 -11.97
N PRO A 323 -18.06 -6.61 -13.28
CA PRO A 323 -18.16 -5.50 -14.22
C PRO A 323 -19.54 -4.84 -14.13
N LEU A 324 -19.57 -3.51 -14.03
CA LEU A 324 -20.84 -2.79 -13.98
C LEU A 324 -21.63 -3.01 -15.28
N PRO A 325 -22.92 -3.37 -15.20
CA PRO A 325 -23.77 -3.54 -16.38
C PRO A 325 -23.71 -2.33 -17.32
N GLU A 326 -23.67 -1.12 -16.75
CA GLU A 326 -23.56 0.17 -17.46
C GLU A 326 -22.29 0.30 -18.32
N LEU A 327 -21.25 -0.49 -18.02
CA LEU A 327 -19.95 -0.48 -18.70
C LEU A 327 -19.74 -1.69 -19.61
N THR A 328 -20.81 -2.46 -19.83
CA THR A 328 -20.81 -3.66 -20.69
C THR A 328 -21.87 -3.55 -21.78
N SER A 329 -21.59 -4.15 -22.93
CA SER A 329 -22.52 -4.26 -24.07
C SER A 329 -22.24 -5.55 -24.85
N ALA A 330 -22.98 -5.79 -25.94
CA ALA A 330 -22.69 -6.89 -26.84
C ALA A 330 -21.30 -6.76 -27.50
N GLU A 331 -20.87 -5.53 -27.78
CA GLU A 331 -19.56 -5.20 -28.37
C GLU A 331 -18.44 -5.15 -27.32
N LYS A 332 -18.80 -4.92 -26.05
CA LYS A 332 -17.88 -4.88 -24.91
C LYS A 332 -18.40 -5.78 -23.78
N PRO A 333 -18.26 -7.11 -23.91
CA PRO A 333 -18.76 -8.04 -22.90
C PRO A 333 -18.03 -7.90 -21.56
N ALA A 334 -18.64 -8.43 -20.50
CA ALA A 334 -18.00 -8.53 -19.19
C ALA A 334 -16.76 -9.44 -19.27
N LEU A 335 -15.60 -8.93 -18.86
CA LEU A 335 -14.34 -9.69 -18.85
C LEU A 335 -14.18 -10.56 -17.60
N TYR A 336 -14.98 -10.30 -16.57
CA TYR A 336 -14.90 -10.92 -15.25
C TYR A 336 -16.25 -11.49 -14.84
N ARG A 337 -16.24 -12.59 -14.10
CA ARG A 337 -17.43 -13.12 -13.43
C ARG A 337 -17.73 -12.33 -12.16
N GLU A 338 -18.91 -12.54 -11.61
CA GLU A 338 -19.26 -12.04 -10.28
C GLU A 338 -18.59 -12.86 -9.16
N PHE A 339 -18.31 -12.20 -8.04
CA PHE A 339 -17.73 -12.77 -6.81
C PHE A 339 -18.14 -11.97 -5.59
N THR A 340 -18.02 -12.56 -4.39
CA THR A 340 -18.18 -11.79 -3.15
C THR A 340 -16.86 -11.12 -2.76
N LEU A 341 -16.94 -9.98 -2.07
CA LEU A 341 -15.72 -9.34 -1.54
C LEU A 341 -14.96 -10.28 -0.57
N ASN A 342 -15.68 -11.15 0.16
CA ASN A 342 -15.05 -12.14 1.02
C ASN A 342 -14.21 -13.15 0.23
N GLU A 343 -14.72 -13.66 -0.90
CA GLU A 343 -13.99 -14.53 -1.82
C GLU A 343 -12.73 -13.81 -2.34
N PHE A 344 -12.91 -12.58 -2.82
CA PHE A 344 -11.83 -11.76 -3.36
C PHE A 344 -10.69 -11.52 -2.37
N MET A 345 -11.02 -11.07 -1.15
CA MET A 345 -10.02 -10.82 -0.11
C MET A 345 -9.34 -12.11 0.38
N THR A 346 -10.10 -13.20 0.51
CA THR A 346 -9.53 -14.51 0.87
C THR A 346 -8.52 -14.97 -0.17
N ARG A 347 -8.81 -14.76 -1.45
CA ARG A 347 -7.91 -15.09 -2.54
C ARG A 347 -6.67 -14.20 -2.53
N PHE A 348 -6.80 -12.90 -2.29
CA PHE A 348 -5.66 -11.98 -2.15
C PHE A 348 -4.66 -12.46 -1.10
N PHE A 349 -5.13 -12.77 0.11
CA PHE A 349 -4.24 -13.24 1.20
C PHE A 349 -3.65 -14.65 0.97
N LYS A 350 -4.20 -15.44 0.02
CA LYS A 350 -3.67 -16.76 -0.37
C LYS A 350 -2.78 -16.73 -1.62
N LYS A 351 -2.77 -15.62 -2.37
CA LYS A 351 -2.25 -15.52 -3.75
C LYS A 351 -0.75 -15.85 -3.90
N GLU A 352 0.02 -15.79 -2.82
CA GLU A 352 1.47 -16.00 -2.85
C GLU A 352 1.93 -17.35 -3.42
N LEU A 353 1.02 -18.32 -3.57
CA LEU A 353 1.34 -19.66 -4.04
C LEU A 353 1.33 -19.84 -5.58
N ASP A 354 0.63 -18.98 -6.34
CA ASP A 354 0.34 -19.27 -7.77
C ASP A 354 0.98 -18.31 -8.78
N GLY A 355 1.59 -17.19 -8.34
CA GLY A 355 2.30 -16.23 -9.21
C GLY A 355 1.45 -15.48 -10.26
N LYS A 356 0.14 -15.73 -10.33
CA LYS A 356 -0.80 -15.06 -11.26
C LYS A 356 -1.36 -13.78 -10.63
N SER A 357 -1.64 -12.75 -11.44
CA SER A 357 -2.38 -11.56 -10.99
C SER A 357 -3.73 -11.94 -10.35
N LEU A 358 -4.20 -11.15 -9.37
CA LEU A 358 -5.40 -11.47 -8.59
C LEU A 358 -6.62 -11.46 -9.51
N THR A 359 -6.67 -10.48 -10.40
CA THR A 359 -7.75 -10.28 -11.37
C THR A 359 -7.91 -11.47 -12.33
N ASN A 360 -6.82 -12.17 -12.67
CA ASN A 360 -6.87 -13.35 -13.56
C ASN A 360 -7.71 -14.51 -12.99
N PHE A 361 -7.90 -14.59 -11.67
CA PHE A 361 -8.76 -15.61 -11.06
C PHE A 361 -10.26 -15.36 -11.23
N PHE A 362 -10.62 -14.13 -11.58
CA PHE A 362 -12.00 -13.69 -11.75
C PHE A 362 -12.38 -13.48 -13.21
N ARG A 363 -11.45 -13.69 -14.16
CA ARG A 363 -11.77 -13.64 -15.60
C ARG A 363 -12.75 -14.75 -15.98
N GLN A 364 -13.62 -14.46 -16.95
CA GLN A 364 -14.54 -15.45 -17.55
C GLN A 364 -13.81 -16.41 -18.49
#